data_AF-A0A7G9QH72-F1
#
_entry.id   AF-A0A7G9QH72-F1
#
_cell.length_a   1.000
_cell.length_b   1.000
_cell.length_c   1.000
_cell.angle_alpha   90.00
_cell.angle_beta   90.00
_cell.angle_gamma   90.00
#
_symmetry.space_group_name_H-M   'P 1'
#
loop_
_entity.id
_entity.type
_entity.pdbx_description
1 polymer ?
#
loop_
_entity_poly.entity_id
_entity_poly.type
_entity_poly.pdbx_seq_one_letter_code
_entity_poly.pdbx_strand_id
1 'polypeptide(L)'
;MVRELEPPFELGLDGRQITVAEHEIGSNRVFHVDFGGWKKSLVIAIGIGIRDQKFWTSIPQGRQAEAQEIGKLIAEHIRANRK
;
A
#
# COMPACT_ATOMS: atom_id res chain seq x y z
N MET A 1 5.26 -20.55 -8.03
CA MET A 1 4.10 -19.77 -8.51
C MET A 1 4.51 -18.31 -8.51
N VAL A 2 4.66 -17.71 -9.69
CA VAL A 2 4.90 -16.26 -9.81
C VAL A 2 3.55 -15.60 -9.61
N ARG A 3 3.41 -14.75 -8.61
CA ARG A 3 2.15 -14.04 -8.36
C ARG A 3 2.08 -12.87 -9.33
N GLU A 4 0.99 -12.72 -10.05
CA GLU A 4 0.80 -11.54 -10.90
C GLU A 4 0.63 -10.30 -10.00
N LEU A 5 1.33 -9.22 -10.36
CA LEU A 5 1.22 -7.93 -9.70
C LEU A 5 -0.13 -7.32 -10.10
N GLU A 6 -0.83 -6.70 -9.15
CA GLU A 6 -2.02 -5.93 -9.48
C GLU A 6 -1.63 -4.76 -10.40
N PRO A 7 -2.33 -4.53 -11.52
CA PRO A 7 -2.13 -3.33 -12.31
C PRO A 7 -2.42 -2.09 -11.44
N PRO A 8 -1.84 -0.91 -11.77
CA PRO A 8 -2.12 0.29 -11.01
C PRO A 8 -3.63 0.54 -10.89
N PHE A 9 -4.08 0.86 -9.67
CA PHE A 9 -5.48 1.07 -9.35
C PHE A 9 -5.69 2.36 -8.55
N GLU A 10 -6.92 2.86 -8.54
CA GLU A 10 -7.28 4.08 -7.83
C GLU A 10 -8.01 3.78 -6.53
N LEU A 11 -7.71 4.57 -5.50
CA LEU A 11 -8.41 4.56 -4.22
C LEU A 11 -8.90 5.96 -3.87
N GLY A 12 -9.99 6.03 -3.11
CA GLY A 12 -10.46 7.26 -2.49
C GLY A 12 -9.85 7.44 -1.10
N LEU A 13 -9.20 8.58 -0.85
CA LEU A 13 -8.66 8.98 0.45
C LEU A 13 -9.05 10.45 0.71
N ASP A 14 -9.74 10.72 1.82
CA ASP A 14 -10.19 12.07 2.20
C ASP A 14 -10.93 12.84 1.08
N GLY A 15 -11.77 12.14 0.31
CA GLY A 15 -12.51 12.73 -0.82
C GLY A 15 -11.63 13.07 -2.03
N ARG A 16 -10.37 12.63 -2.05
CA ARG A 16 -9.44 12.74 -3.19
C ARG A 16 -9.13 11.35 -3.74
N GLN A 17 -8.76 11.30 -5.01
CA GLN A 17 -8.23 10.08 -5.60
C GLN A 17 -6.71 10.01 -5.43
N ILE A 18 -6.24 8.79 -5.14
CA ILE A 18 -4.84 8.41 -5.12
C ILE A 18 -4.63 7.24 -6.07
N THR A 19 -3.46 7.15 -6.68
CA THR A 19 -3.08 6.03 -7.54
C THR A 19 -2.12 5.13 -6.78
N VAL A 20 -2.39 3.84 -6.78
CA VAL A 20 -1.56 2.84 -6.11
C VAL A 20 -1.01 1.88 -7.17
N ALA A 21 0.30 1.65 -7.14
CA ALA A 21 0.98 0.65 -7.95
C ALA A 21 1.64 -0.38 -7.06
N GLU A 22 1.36 -1.67 -7.32
CA GLU A 22 2.06 -2.77 -6.65
C GLU A 22 3.42 -3.00 -7.29
N HIS A 23 4.44 -3.16 -6.45
CA HIS A 23 5.76 -3.59 -6.85
C HIS A 23 6.26 -4.71 -5.93
N GLU A 24 7.22 -5.49 -6.44
CA GLU A 24 7.95 -6.48 -5.68
C GLU A 24 9.42 -6.07 -5.61
N ILE A 25 9.97 -5.98 -4.40
CA ILE A 25 11.38 -5.69 -4.15
C ILE A 25 11.96 -6.86 -3.37
N GLY A 26 12.75 -7.69 -4.03
CA GLY A 26 13.21 -8.96 -3.46
C GLY A 26 12.02 -9.90 -3.23
N SER A 27 11.76 -10.26 -1.97
CA SER A 27 10.58 -11.05 -1.58
C SER A 27 9.49 -10.21 -0.91
N ASN A 28 9.66 -8.88 -0.88
CA ASN A 28 8.74 -7.96 -0.22
C ASN A 28 7.78 -7.35 -1.23
N ARG A 29 6.48 -7.46 -0.93
CA ARG A 29 5.43 -6.72 -1.61
C ARG A 29 5.39 -5.30 -1.08
N VAL A 30 5.53 -4.33 -1.98
CA VAL A 30 5.44 -2.90 -1.67
C VAL A 30 4.42 -2.23 -2.57
N PHE A 31 3.92 -1.09 -2.14
CA PHE A 31 2.92 -0.32 -2.83
C PHE A 31 3.40 1.12 -2.94
N HIS A 32 3.58 1.60 -4.15
CA HIS A 32 3.83 3.00 -4.40
C HIS A 32 2.49 3.74 -4.47
N VAL A 33 2.32 4.73 -3.62
CA VAL A 33 1.14 5.59 -3.55
C VAL A 33 1.50 6.95 -4.11
N ASP A 34 0.88 7.29 -5.23
CA ASP A 34 0.91 8.63 -5.80
C ASP A 34 -0.33 9.41 -5.36
N PHE A 35 -0.08 10.58 -4.79
CA PHE A 35 -1.12 11.52 -4.38
C PHE A 35 -1.37 12.58 -5.46
N GLY A 36 -0.96 12.38 -6.72
CA GLY A 36 -1.25 13.35 -7.80
C GLY A 36 -0.75 14.77 -7.50
N GLY A 37 0.37 14.88 -6.77
CA GLY A 37 1.02 16.14 -6.44
C GLY A 37 0.50 16.90 -5.22
N TRP A 38 -0.61 16.51 -4.58
CA TRP A 38 -1.10 17.23 -3.37
C TRP A 38 -0.38 16.84 -2.07
N LYS A 39 0.33 15.71 -2.08
CA LYS A 39 1.28 15.28 -1.06
C LYS A 39 2.47 14.60 -1.74
N LYS A 40 3.59 14.48 -1.02
CA LYS A 40 4.71 13.63 -1.48
C LYS A 40 4.22 12.19 -1.60
N SER A 41 4.65 11.48 -2.62
CA SER A 41 4.39 10.05 -2.76
C SER A 41 4.87 9.27 -1.55
N LEU A 42 4.31 8.07 -1.36
CA LEU A 42 4.60 7.21 -0.23
C LEU A 42 4.78 5.79 -0.71
N VAL A 43 5.84 5.12 -0.26
CA VAL A 43 5.95 3.67 -0.40
C VAL A 43 5.43 3.03 0.87
N ILE A 44 4.48 2.11 0.74
CA ILE A 44 3.89 1.34 1.84
C ILE A 44 4.31 -0.12 1.67
N ALA A 45 4.65 -0.78 2.76
CA ALA A 45 4.97 -2.19 2.80
C ALA A 45 4.30 -2.87 3.99
N ILE A 46 4.30 -4.20 3.99
CA ILE A 46 3.93 -4.99 5.17
C ILE A 46 5.21 -5.27 5.96
N GLY A 47 5.32 -4.68 7.14
CA GLY A 47 6.32 -5.03 8.14
C GLY A 47 5.87 -6.22 8.99
N ILE A 48 6.84 -6.91 9.60
CA ILE A 48 6.61 -7.97 10.57
C ILE A 48 7.12 -7.46 11.92
N GLY A 49 6.20 -7.36 12.89
CA GLY A 49 6.45 -6.86 14.23
C GLY A 49 6.72 -7.98 15.24
N ILE A 50 6.64 -7.63 16.52
CA ILE A 50 6.80 -8.59 17.63
C ILE A 50 5.73 -9.68 17.51
N ARG A 51 6.11 -10.95 17.72
CA ARG A 51 5.24 -12.14 17.59
C ARG A 51 4.66 -12.34 16.17
N ASP A 52 5.45 -12.04 15.15
CA ASP A 52 5.07 -12.21 13.73
C ASP A 52 3.82 -11.42 13.31
N GLN A 53 3.46 -10.37 14.06
CA GLN A 53 2.31 -9.55 13.74
C GLN A 53 2.60 -8.71 12.49
N LYS A 54 1.84 -8.93 11.43
CA LYS A 54 1.92 -8.11 10.22
C LYS A 54 1.30 -6.74 10.46
N PHE A 55 1.99 -5.69 10.04
CA PHE A 55 1.51 -4.32 10.12
C PHE A 55 1.90 -3.53 8.87
N TRP A 56 1.08 -2.56 8.49
CA TRP A 56 1.41 -1.63 7.41
C TRP A 56 2.42 -0.59 7.87
N THR A 57 3.43 -0.31 7.05
CA THR A 57 4.50 0.64 7.37
C THR A 57 4.91 1.47 6.16
N SER A 58 5.45 2.67 6.40
CA SER A 58 5.95 3.57 5.35
C SER A 58 7.46 3.45 5.15
N ILE A 59 7.90 3.67 3.91
CA ILE A 59 9.31 3.76 3.52
C ILE A 59 9.53 5.08 2.76
N PRO A 60 10.37 6.02 3.27
CA PRO A 60 10.99 6.01 4.59
C PRO A 60 9.97 6.16 5.73
N GLN A 61 10.42 5.92 6.96
CA GLN A 61 9.59 6.01 8.15
C GLN A 61 9.13 7.45 8.43
N GLY A 62 8.06 7.60 9.23
CA GLY A 62 7.51 8.90 9.63
C GLY A 62 6.09 9.17 9.13
N ARG A 63 5.52 8.27 8.31
CA ARG A 63 4.15 8.36 7.78
C ARG A 63 3.32 7.11 8.13
N GLN A 64 3.50 6.62 9.35
CA GLN A 64 2.91 5.37 9.84
C GLN A 64 1.38 5.40 9.85
N ALA A 65 0.78 6.52 10.27
CA ALA A 65 -0.67 6.69 10.28
C ALA A 65 -1.27 6.57 8.87
N GLU A 66 -0.66 7.26 7.89
CA GLU A 66 -1.08 7.16 6.48
C GLU A 66 -0.86 5.76 5.93
N ALA A 67 0.25 5.10 6.28
CA ALA A 67 0.50 3.73 5.85
C ALA A 67 -0.56 2.75 6.38
N GLN A 68 -1.01 2.91 7.63
CA GLN A 68 -2.06 2.09 8.21
C GLN A 68 -3.42 2.31 7.55
N GLU A 69 -3.78 3.56 7.32
CA GLU A 69 -5.03 3.93 6.67
C GLU A 69 -5.08 3.45 5.22
N ILE A 70 -4.09 3.84 4.42
CA ILE A 70 -4.04 3.48 2.99
C ILE A 70 -3.84 1.97 2.83
N GLY A 71 -3.02 1.34 3.68
CA GLY A 71 -2.82 -0.10 3.68
C GLY A 71 -4.11 -0.89 3.92
N LYS A 72 -5.01 -0.38 4.77
CA LYS A 72 -6.34 -0.95 4.96
C LYS A 72 -7.17 -0.88 3.67
N LEU A 73 -7.19 0.29 3.01
CA LEU A 73 -7.91 0.48 1.74
C LEU A 73 -7.39 -0.43 0.63
N ILE A 74 -6.06 -0.58 0.53
CA ILE A 74 -5.41 -1.52 -0.40
C ILE A 74 -5.87 -2.96 -0.13
N ALA A 75 -5.87 -3.39 1.13
CA ALA A 75 -6.29 -4.73 1.51
C ALA A 75 -7.77 -5.00 1.16
N GLU A 76 -8.64 -4.02 1.39
CA GLU A 76 -10.07 -4.09 1.06
C GLU A 76 -10.28 -4.21 -0.46
N HIS A 77 -9.58 -3.37 -1.26
CA HIS A 77 -9.63 -3.41 -2.72
C HIS A 77 -9.21 -4.77 -3.28
N ILE A 78 -8.04 -5.28 -2.87
CA ILE A 78 -7.52 -6.57 -3.36
C ILE A 78 -8.44 -7.72 -2.94
N ARG A 79 -9.02 -7.66 -1.73
CA ARG A 79 -9.97 -8.67 -1.26
C ARG A 79 -11.27 -8.65 -2.06
N ALA A 80 -11.74 -7.48 -2.48
CA ALA A 80 -12.94 -7.34 -3.30
C ALA A 80 -12.72 -7.88 -4.71
N ASN A 81 -11.57 -7.62 -5.33
CA ASN A 81 -11.26 -8.07 -6.70
C ASN A 81 -10.90 -9.56 -6.81
N ARG A 82 -10.57 -10.22 -5.69
CA ARG A 82 -10.30 -11.67 -5.65
C ARG A 82 -11.55 -12.55 -5.55
N LYS A 83 -12.75 -11.95 -5.52
CA LYS A 83 -14.04 -12.65 -5.43
C LYS A 83 -14.64 -12.84 -6.82
#